data_AF-A0AAW3U726-F1
#
_entry.id   AF-A0AAW3U726-F1
#
_cell.length_a   1.000
_cell.length_b   1.000
_cell.length_c   1.000
_cell.angle_alpha   90.00
_cell.angle_beta   90.00
_cell.angle_gamma   90.00
#
_symmetry.space_group_name_H-M   'P 1'
#
loop_
_entity.id
_entity.type
_entity.pdbx_description
1 polymer ?
#
loop_
_entity_poly.entity_id
_entity_poly.type
_entity_poly.pdbx_seq_one_letter_code
_entity_poly.pdbx_strand_id
1 'polypeptide(L)'
;MPIPSTRHARLPSAQSSVGCAWFHNLICGDVLTMRYSLTPALMAGMLLSLSSAGALAKQPADTSAHCPAPDAVLYKAGRYHASTSVEVGSGHGGWFSTQQPNTGTPRHLSSALYYGEHPDTSNKQGVLVNCSYTLSRGGEVDLAYFDAQTPDIQRNLVVQLKNPALWLLDQPPTSERQQFYTCTQSVKACAFAPLRLE
;
A
#
# COMPACT_ATOMS: atom_id res chain seq x y z
N MET A 1 51.32 -19.42 -25.29
CA MET A 1 51.64 -19.33 -23.84
C MET A 1 50.81 -18.20 -23.24
N PRO A 2 50.22 -18.31 -22.04
CA PRO A 2 49.42 -19.40 -21.47
C PRO A 2 47.94 -18.96 -21.22
N ILE A 3 47.04 -19.95 -21.09
CA ILE A 3 45.72 -19.78 -20.46
C ILE A 3 45.92 -19.85 -18.93
N PRO A 4 45.29 -18.95 -18.15
CA PRO A 4 44.46 -19.40 -17.02
C PRO A 4 43.23 -18.47 -16.85
N SER A 5 42.17 -18.76 -16.11
CA SER A 5 41.70 -19.92 -15.36
C SER A 5 40.29 -19.52 -14.89
N THR A 6 39.32 -20.41 -15.11
CA THR A 6 38.00 -20.40 -14.46
C THR A 6 38.15 -20.42 -12.94
N ARG A 7 37.50 -19.49 -12.24
CA ARG A 7 37.04 -19.71 -10.86
C ARG A 7 35.59 -19.31 -10.71
N HIS A 8 34.75 -20.35 -10.65
CA HIS A 8 33.57 -20.36 -9.82
C HIS A 8 33.92 -20.08 -8.36
N ALA A 9 33.20 -19.15 -7.73
CA ALA A 9 32.93 -19.14 -6.29
C ALA A 9 31.66 -18.31 -6.09
N ARG A 10 30.49 -18.95 -5.97
CA ARG A 10 29.88 -19.46 -4.74
C ARG A 10 28.96 -18.40 -4.12
N LEU A 11 27.69 -18.51 -4.47
CA LEU A 11 26.54 -17.98 -3.74
C LEU A 11 26.63 -18.38 -2.25
N PRO A 12 26.43 -17.45 -1.30
CA PRO A 12 25.94 -17.82 0.02
C PRO A 12 24.41 -17.91 -0.03
N SER A 13 23.93 -19.12 0.22
CA SER A 13 22.57 -19.43 0.62
C SER A 13 22.18 -18.60 1.86
N ALA A 14 21.19 -17.73 1.74
CA ALA A 14 20.52 -17.16 2.90
C ALA A 14 19.27 -18.02 3.19
N GLN A 15 19.29 -18.58 4.38
CA GLN A 15 18.28 -19.47 4.94
C GLN A 15 16.93 -18.77 5.04
N SER A 16 15.91 -19.39 4.45
CA SER A 16 14.50 -19.09 4.69
C SER A 16 14.17 -19.47 6.13
N SER A 17 14.16 -18.49 7.05
CA SER A 17 13.63 -18.69 8.39
C SER A 17 12.10 -18.70 8.33
N VAL A 18 11.56 -19.90 8.46
CA VAL A 18 10.17 -20.22 8.79
C VAL A 18 9.78 -19.50 10.08
N GLY A 19 8.72 -18.70 10.03
CA GLY A 19 8.11 -18.04 11.18
C GLY A 19 6.61 -18.28 11.23
N CYS A 20 6.20 -19.54 11.40
CA CYS A 20 4.84 -19.90 11.80
C CYS A 20 4.73 -19.85 13.33
N ALA A 21 4.08 -18.82 13.83
CA ALA A 21 3.35 -18.74 15.10
C ALA A 21 2.46 -17.50 14.93
N TRP A 22 1.15 -17.53 15.13
CA TRP A 22 0.54 -17.51 16.45
C TRP A 22 -0.82 -18.22 16.46
N PHE A 23 -1.01 -19.02 17.51
CA PHE A 23 -2.21 -19.78 17.84
C PHE A 23 -3.21 -18.95 18.68
N HIS A 24 -4.48 -19.32 18.55
CA HIS A 24 -5.60 -19.28 19.51
C HIS A 24 -5.99 -17.97 20.22
N ASN A 25 -7.25 -17.55 20.01
CA ASN A 25 -8.25 -17.72 21.08
C ASN A 25 -9.70 -17.66 20.57
N LEU A 26 -10.43 -18.73 20.89
CA LEU A 26 -11.90 -18.79 20.90
C LEU A 26 -12.44 -17.96 22.06
N ILE A 27 -13.60 -17.33 21.87
CA ILE A 27 -14.55 -17.10 22.97
C ILE A 27 -15.94 -17.58 22.52
N CYS A 28 -16.34 -18.70 23.13
CA CYS A 28 -17.73 -19.10 23.34
C CYS A 28 -18.41 -18.11 24.28
N GLY A 29 -19.69 -17.80 24.03
CA GLY A 29 -20.57 -17.12 24.98
C GLY A 29 -22.01 -17.58 24.77
N ASP A 30 -22.59 -18.06 25.85
CA ASP A 30 -23.72 -18.99 25.92
C ASP A 30 -25.10 -18.50 25.52
N VAL A 31 -25.90 -19.51 25.14
CA VAL A 31 -27.35 -19.55 25.05
C VAL A 31 -27.99 -19.40 26.43
N LEU A 32 -28.91 -18.45 26.59
CA LEU A 32 -29.94 -18.50 27.63
C LEU A 32 -31.32 -18.29 26.99
N THR A 33 -32.02 -19.40 26.82
CA THR A 33 -33.47 -19.46 26.63
C THR A 33 -34.20 -18.95 27.87
N MET A 34 -35.12 -17.99 27.71
CA MET A 34 -36.23 -17.82 28.64
C MET A 34 -37.51 -17.54 27.85
N ARG A 35 -38.41 -18.53 27.88
CA ARG A 35 -39.79 -18.46 27.40
C ARG A 35 -40.62 -17.70 28.42
N TYR A 36 -41.42 -16.71 28.01
CA TYR A 36 -42.65 -16.32 28.71
C TYR A 36 -43.68 -15.72 27.74
N SER A 37 -44.94 -15.80 28.16
CA SER A 37 -46.17 -16.01 27.40
C SER A 37 -46.78 -14.81 26.67
N LEU A 38 -47.69 -15.15 25.75
CA LEU A 38 -48.58 -14.33 24.92
C LEU A 38 -49.54 -13.40 25.70
N THR A 39 -49.51 -12.10 25.33
CA THR A 39 -50.61 -11.13 25.03
C THR A 39 -51.89 -11.04 25.91
N PRO A 40 -52.47 -9.84 26.11
CA PRO A 40 -53.16 -9.12 25.02
C PRO A 40 -52.97 -7.59 24.96
N ALA A 41 -53.42 -7.08 23.81
CA ALA A 41 -53.27 -5.74 23.29
C ALA A 41 -53.99 -4.64 24.10
N LEU A 42 -53.39 -3.45 24.09
CA LEU A 42 -54.12 -2.18 24.12
C LEU A 42 -53.48 -1.23 23.11
N MET A 43 -54.27 -0.92 22.08
CA MET A 43 -54.03 0.11 21.08
C MET A 43 -53.96 1.48 21.76
N ALA A 44 -52.86 2.20 21.57
CA ALA A 44 -52.81 3.64 21.74
C ALA A 44 -51.97 4.21 20.60
N GLY A 45 -52.67 4.83 19.65
CA GLY A 45 -52.07 5.51 18.52
C GLY A 45 -51.30 6.74 18.96
N MET A 46 -50.02 6.78 18.59
CA MET A 46 -49.35 8.01 18.23
C MET A 46 -48.69 7.74 16.88
N LEU A 47 -49.22 8.38 15.84
CA LEU A 47 -48.52 8.57 14.57
C LEU A 47 -47.31 9.45 14.88
N LEU A 48 -46.21 8.82 15.30
CA LEU A 48 -44.91 9.44 15.32
C LEU A 48 -44.55 9.72 13.86
N SER A 49 -44.44 10.99 13.53
CA SER A 49 -43.89 11.50 12.29
C SER A 49 -42.55 10.79 12.03
N LEU A 50 -42.53 9.83 11.10
CA LEU A 50 -41.28 9.32 10.54
C LEU A 50 -40.66 10.46 9.75
N SER A 51 -39.86 11.29 10.42
CA SER A 51 -38.83 12.07 9.77
C SER A 51 -37.89 11.07 9.13
N SER A 52 -38.12 10.82 7.84
CA SER A 52 -37.16 10.18 6.95
C SER A 52 -35.96 11.13 6.87
N ALA A 53 -35.09 11.03 7.86
CA ALA A 53 -33.72 11.48 7.73
C ALA A 53 -33.16 10.61 6.60
N GLY A 54 -33.25 11.13 5.37
CA GLY A 54 -32.48 10.63 4.26
C GLY A 54 -31.04 10.65 4.75
N ALA A 55 -30.53 9.47 5.10
CA ALA A 55 -29.10 9.29 5.23
C ALA A 55 -28.57 9.68 3.86
N LEU A 56 -28.04 10.90 3.76
CA LEU A 56 -27.25 11.33 2.64
C LEU A 56 -26.14 10.29 2.60
N ALA A 57 -26.28 9.31 1.71
CA ALA A 57 -25.24 8.35 1.43
C ALA A 57 -24.07 9.21 0.96
N LYS A 58 -23.19 9.54 1.91
CA LYS A 58 -21.98 10.29 1.66
C LYS A 58 -21.22 9.39 0.70
N GLN A 59 -21.28 9.75 -0.58
CA GLN A 59 -20.59 9.05 -1.64
C GLN A 59 -19.17 8.82 -1.12
N PRO A 60 -18.69 7.56 -1.04
CA PRO A 60 -17.37 7.30 -0.49
C PRO A 60 -16.41 8.21 -1.22
N ALA A 61 -15.70 9.04 -0.46
CA ALA A 61 -14.74 9.98 -1.02
C ALA A 61 -13.86 9.19 -2.00
N ASP A 62 -13.63 9.73 -3.19
CA ASP A 62 -12.81 9.06 -4.17
C ASP A 62 -11.40 8.94 -3.57
N THR A 63 -11.09 7.78 -2.99
CA THR A 63 -9.87 7.51 -2.23
C THR A 63 -8.71 7.30 -3.21
N SER A 64 -8.55 8.18 -4.19
CA SER A 64 -7.43 8.13 -5.12
C SER A 64 -6.21 8.82 -4.50
N ALA A 65 -5.13 8.07 -4.38
CA ALA A 65 -3.82 8.54 -3.97
C ALA A 65 -2.81 8.36 -5.11
N HIS A 66 -1.67 9.02 -4.97
CA HIS A 66 -0.60 9.03 -5.97
C HIS A 66 0.75 9.05 -5.27
N CYS A 67 1.81 8.69 -6.01
CA CYS A 67 3.17 9.01 -5.62
C CYS A 67 3.30 10.54 -5.35
N PRO A 68 4.22 10.98 -4.46
CA PRO A 68 4.52 12.39 -4.31
C PRO A 68 4.80 13.08 -5.65
N ALA A 69 4.37 14.34 -5.79
CA ALA A 69 4.84 15.14 -6.91
C ALA A 69 6.36 15.40 -6.76
N PRO A 70 7.15 15.42 -7.85
CA PRO A 70 8.61 15.59 -7.74
C PRO A 70 9.04 16.86 -6.98
N ASP A 71 8.29 17.95 -7.12
CA ASP A 71 8.52 19.23 -6.44
C ASP A 71 8.16 19.20 -4.94
N ALA A 72 7.37 18.23 -4.50
CA ALA A 72 7.06 18.00 -3.10
C ALA A 72 8.12 17.14 -2.37
N VAL A 73 9.10 16.59 -3.09
CA VAL A 73 10.15 15.75 -2.52
C VAL A 73 11.37 16.60 -2.17
N LEU A 74 11.73 16.62 -0.89
CA LEU A 74 12.79 17.45 -0.34
C LEU A 74 13.90 16.62 0.29
N TYR A 75 15.14 17.10 0.18
CA TYR A 75 16.28 16.49 0.86
C TYR A 75 16.49 17.14 2.24
N LYS A 76 16.46 16.34 3.31
CA LYS A 76 16.70 16.78 4.69
C LYS A 76 17.32 15.67 5.52
N ALA A 77 18.26 16.02 6.39
CA ALA A 77 18.88 15.10 7.35
C ALA A 77 19.40 13.79 6.72
N GLY A 78 20.02 13.85 5.54
CA GLY A 78 20.64 12.69 4.91
C GLY A 78 19.69 11.83 4.06
N ARG A 79 18.43 12.23 3.86
CA ARG A 79 17.44 11.47 3.07
C ARG A 79 16.47 12.37 2.31
N TYR A 80 15.87 11.83 1.27
CA TYR A 80 14.74 12.44 0.57
C TYR A 80 13.45 12.09 1.29
N HIS A 81 12.50 13.03 1.34
CA HIS A 81 11.19 12.80 1.95
C HIS A 81 10.10 13.67 1.32
N ALA A 82 8.86 13.22 1.40
CA ALA A 82 7.68 14.00 1.07
C ALA A 82 6.57 13.77 2.11
N SER A 83 5.93 14.87 2.51
CA SER A 83 4.90 14.87 3.57
C SER A 83 3.50 14.55 3.07
N THR A 84 3.33 14.18 1.80
CA THR A 84 2.02 13.77 1.27
C THR A 84 1.52 12.55 2.04
N SER A 85 0.54 12.76 2.91
CA SER A 85 0.00 11.72 3.78
C SER A 85 -0.99 10.86 3.01
N VAL A 86 -0.82 9.55 3.12
CA VAL A 86 -1.83 8.58 2.70
C VAL A 86 -2.62 8.20 3.95
N GLU A 87 -3.84 8.72 4.09
CA GLU A 87 -4.72 8.38 5.20
C GLU A 87 -5.39 7.04 4.95
N VAL A 88 -5.12 6.07 5.80
CA VAL A 88 -5.84 4.79 5.86
C VAL A 88 -6.24 4.51 7.29
N GLY A 89 -7.36 3.82 7.49
CA GLY A 89 -7.89 3.55 8.83
C GLY A 89 -6.93 2.80 9.76
N SER A 90 -5.92 2.10 9.21
CA SER A 90 -4.92 1.37 9.98
C SER A 90 -3.65 2.17 10.32
N GLY A 91 -3.54 3.44 9.92
CA GLY A 91 -2.42 4.30 10.32
C GLY A 91 -2.09 5.40 9.31
N HIS A 92 -1.02 6.14 9.62
CA HIS A 92 -0.47 7.17 8.75
C HIS A 92 1.06 7.07 8.72
N GLY A 93 1.65 7.60 7.65
CA GLY A 93 3.07 7.51 7.37
C GLY A 93 3.51 8.62 6.44
N GLY A 94 4.74 8.50 5.96
CA GLY A 94 5.31 9.43 5.00
C GLY A 94 6.20 8.71 4.00
N TRP A 95 6.55 9.44 2.94
CA TRP A 95 7.43 8.94 1.91
C TRP A 95 8.86 9.29 2.24
N PHE A 96 9.74 8.30 2.32
CA PHE A 96 11.15 8.52 2.64
C PHE A 96 12.04 7.62 1.79
N SER A 97 13.23 8.13 1.48
CA SER A 97 14.32 7.29 0.99
C SER A 97 15.11 6.67 2.13
N THR A 98 15.92 5.67 1.79
CA THR A 98 17.07 5.28 2.61
C THR A 98 18.06 6.44 2.72
N GLN A 99 19.00 6.34 3.66
CA GLN A 99 20.03 7.36 3.86
C GLN A 99 20.99 7.37 2.68
N GLN A 100 21.21 8.55 2.10
CA GLN A 100 22.04 8.72 0.89
C GLN A 100 22.50 10.17 0.69
N PRO A 101 23.55 10.41 -0.13
CA PRO A 101 24.01 11.77 -0.44
C PRO A 101 22.95 12.62 -1.16
N ASN A 102 23.07 13.95 -1.06
CA ASN A 102 22.27 14.86 -1.87
C ASN A 102 22.83 14.93 -3.29
N THR A 103 22.09 14.33 -4.22
CA THR A 103 22.39 14.22 -5.65
C THR A 103 21.47 15.11 -6.50
N GLY A 104 20.85 16.12 -5.88
CA GLY A 104 20.03 17.13 -6.55
C GLY A 104 18.54 16.97 -6.27
N THR A 105 17.73 17.86 -6.84
CA THR A 105 16.26 17.80 -6.70
C THR A 105 15.65 16.77 -7.67
N PRO A 106 14.59 16.06 -7.26
CA PRO A 106 13.78 15.26 -8.17
C PRO A 106 13.18 16.09 -9.31
N ARG A 107 13.12 15.51 -10.52
CA ARG A 107 12.56 16.16 -11.72
C ARG A 107 11.30 15.48 -12.23
N HIS A 108 11.36 14.16 -12.39
CA HIS A 108 10.28 13.36 -12.95
C HIS A 108 10.15 12.05 -12.18
N LEU A 109 8.92 11.53 -12.10
CA LEU A 109 8.70 10.14 -11.71
C LEU A 109 9.31 9.24 -12.79
N SER A 110 10.25 8.38 -12.40
CA SER A 110 10.79 7.32 -13.25
C SER A 110 9.81 6.15 -13.32
N SER A 111 9.34 5.71 -12.15
CA SER A 111 8.44 4.58 -12.01
C SER A 111 7.73 4.59 -10.66
N ALA A 112 6.59 3.90 -10.61
CA ALA A 112 5.99 3.39 -9.39
C ALA A 112 6.01 1.85 -9.44
N LEU A 113 6.47 1.20 -8.38
CA LEU A 113 6.62 -0.25 -8.31
C LEU A 113 5.54 -0.87 -7.44
N TYR A 114 4.84 -1.86 -7.97
CA TYR A 114 3.79 -2.62 -7.30
C TYR A 114 4.16 -4.10 -7.27
N TYR A 115 3.91 -4.76 -6.14
CA TYR A 115 4.04 -6.21 -6.00
C TYR A 115 2.69 -6.83 -5.66
N GLY A 116 2.22 -7.76 -6.48
CA GLY A 116 0.95 -8.43 -6.24
C GLY A 116 0.55 -9.35 -7.38
N GLU A 117 -0.71 -9.81 -7.35
CA GLU A 117 -1.29 -10.55 -8.47
C GLU A 117 -1.38 -9.68 -9.73
N HIS A 118 -1.52 -10.33 -10.90
CA HIS A 118 -1.68 -9.63 -12.17
C HIS A 118 -2.79 -8.57 -12.09
N PRO A 119 -2.48 -7.30 -12.42
CA PRO A 119 -3.45 -6.21 -12.37
C PRO A 119 -4.29 -6.20 -13.64
N ASP A 120 -4.94 -7.32 -13.97
CA ASP A 120 -5.87 -7.38 -15.12
C ASP A 120 -7.20 -6.65 -14.82
N THR A 121 -7.48 -6.49 -13.52
CA THR A 121 -8.73 -5.98 -12.99
C THR A 121 -8.44 -5.02 -11.83
N SER A 122 -9.31 -4.03 -11.68
CA SER A 122 -9.12 -3.00 -10.67
C SER A 122 -9.39 -3.48 -9.26
N ASN A 123 -9.89 -4.70 -9.00
CA ASN A 123 -10.22 -5.22 -7.66
C ASN A 123 -9.07 -5.96 -6.97
N LYS A 124 -7.94 -6.17 -7.66
CA LYS A 124 -6.76 -6.82 -7.10
C LYS A 124 -6.02 -5.91 -6.14
N GLN A 125 -5.49 -6.52 -5.08
CA GLN A 125 -4.71 -5.85 -4.05
C GLN A 125 -3.27 -6.33 -4.09
N GLY A 126 -2.37 -5.44 -3.72
CA GLY A 126 -0.95 -5.74 -3.56
C GLY A 126 -0.27 -4.60 -2.83
N VAL A 127 1.05 -4.63 -2.79
CA VAL A 127 1.86 -3.66 -2.08
C VAL A 127 2.43 -2.66 -3.06
N LEU A 128 2.24 -1.38 -2.80
CA LEU A 128 3.01 -0.33 -3.46
C LEU A 128 4.37 -0.25 -2.77
N VAL A 129 5.42 -0.65 -3.49
CA VAL A 129 6.76 -0.86 -2.94
C VAL A 129 7.52 0.46 -2.84
N ASN A 130 7.61 1.20 -3.95
CA ASN A 130 8.28 2.49 -4.00
C ASN A 130 7.76 3.38 -5.14
N CYS A 131 8.15 4.64 -5.07
CA CYS A 131 8.08 5.60 -6.17
C CYS A 131 9.51 6.08 -6.44
N SER A 132 10.00 5.89 -7.66
CA SER A 132 11.37 6.23 -8.07
C SER A 132 11.37 7.52 -8.87
N TYR A 133 12.38 8.38 -8.65
CA TYR A 133 12.49 9.68 -9.32
C TYR A 133 13.88 9.92 -9.88
N THR A 134 13.94 10.44 -11.10
CA THR A 134 15.18 10.97 -11.66
C THR A 134 15.59 12.26 -10.95
N LEU A 135 16.90 12.36 -10.68
CA LEU A 135 17.48 13.51 -9.98
C LEU A 135 18.20 14.47 -10.93
N SER A 136 18.22 15.75 -10.55
CA SER A 136 18.73 16.81 -11.41
C SER A 136 20.23 16.78 -11.69
N ARG A 137 21.03 16.09 -10.87
CA ARG A 137 22.47 15.86 -11.12
C ARG A 137 22.77 14.42 -11.53
N GLY A 138 21.76 13.70 -12.01
CA GLY A 138 21.86 12.30 -12.41
C GLY A 138 21.54 11.32 -11.29
N GLY A 139 21.26 10.07 -11.67
CA GLY A 139 20.81 9.01 -10.77
C GLY A 139 19.32 9.06 -10.46
N GLU A 140 18.90 8.13 -9.60
CA GLU A 140 17.52 7.99 -9.15
C GLU A 140 17.44 7.90 -7.63
N VAL A 141 16.28 8.24 -7.08
CA VAL A 141 15.94 8.00 -5.68
C VAL A 141 14.62 7.26 -5.57
N ASP A 142 14.62 6.23 -4.74
CA ASP A 142 13.41 5.54 -4.32
C ASP A 142 12.85 6.14 -3.05
N LEU A 143 11.56 6.44 -3.06
CA LEU A 143 10.79 6.75 -1.87
C LEU A 143 9.85 5.59 -1.58
N ALA A 144 9.96 5.01 -0.39
CA ALA A 144 9.03 4.02 0.13
C ALA A 144 8.20 4.63 1.26
N TYR A 145 7.13 3.94 1.66
CA TYR A 145 6.26 4.39 2.74
C TYR A 145 6.79 3.93 4.09
N PHE A 146 7.02 4.86 5.02
CA PHE A 146 7.47 4.57 6.38
C PHE A 146 6.43 5.04 7.40
N ASP A 147 6.44 4.38 8.55
CA ASP A 147 5.58 4.73 9.67
C ASP A 147 5.91 6.14 10.21
N ALA A 148 4.90 6.97 10.47
CA ALA A 148 5.13 8.34 10.93
C ALA A 148 5.64 8.40 12.38
N GLN A 149 5.30 7.43 13.21
CA GLN A 149 5.72 7.35 14.61
C GLN A 149 7.09 6.69 14.74
N THR A 150 7.42 5.80 13.79
CA THR A 150 8.68 5.05 13.72
C THR A 150 9.30 5.16 12.32
N PRO A 151 9.89 6.32 11.95
CA PRO A 151 10.31 6.65 10.58
C PRO A 151 11.46 5.81 10.01
N ASP A 152 11.99 4.88 10.81
CA ASP A 152 13.01 3.90 10.38
C ASP A 152 12.38 2.54 10.05
N ILE A 153 11.08 2.36 10.30
CA ILE A 153 10.31 1.16 9.99
C ILE A 153 9.53 1.41 8.70
N GLN A 154 9.95 0.73 7.63
CA GLN A 154 9.19 0.69 6.39
C GLN A 154 7.88 -0.10 6.62
N ARG A 155 6.78 0.43 6.11
CA ARG A 155 5.45 -0.22 6.17
C ARG A 155 5.04 -0.66 4.78
N ASN A 156 4.30 -1.75 4.70
CA ASN A 156 3.72 -2.19 3.44
C ASN A 156 2.44 -1.39 3.21
N LEU A 157 2.47 -0.46 2.25
CA LEU A 157 1.27 0.23 1.80
C LEU A 157 0.49 -0.68 0.85
N VAL A 158 -0.56 -1.32 1.37
CA VAL A 158 -1.45 -2.16 0.57
C VAL A 158 -2.41 -1.28 -0.21
N VAL A 159 -2.47 -1.49 -1.52
CA VAL A 159 -3.22 -0.67 -2.46
C VAL A 159 -4.02 -1.51 -3.44
N GLN A 160 -4.94 -0.83 -4.12
CA GLN A 160 -5.69 -1.31 -5.27
C GLN A 160 -5.45 -0.35 -6.44
N LEU A 161 -5.06 -0.86 -7.61
CA LEU A 161 -4.67 0.00 -8.72
C LEU A 161 -5.90 0.61 -9.44
N LYS A 162 -5.89 1.92 -9.71
CA LYS A 162 -7.01 2.60 -10.38
C LYS A 162 -7.03 2.37 -11.89
N ASN A 163 -5.84 2.32 -12.51
CA ASN A 163 -5.67 2.12 -13.96
C ASN A 163 -4.78 0.89 -14.24
N PRO A 164 -5.28 -0.35 -14.05
CA PRO A 164 -4.45 -1.55 -14.05
C PRO A 164 -3.69 -1.78 -15.38
N ALA A 165 -4.27 -1.37 -16.51
CA ALA A 165 -3.65 -1.48 -17.83
C ALA A 165 -2.35 -0.64 -18.02
N LEU A 166 -2.05 0.31 -17.13
CA LEU A 166 -0.83 1.10 -17.17
C LEU A 166 0.34 0.44 -16.40
N TRP A 167 0.08 -0.68 -15.72
CA TRP A 167 1.05 -1.38 -14.90
C TRP A 167 1.53 -2.62 -15.64
N LEU A 168 2.79 -2.58 -16.07
CA LEU A 168 3.40 -3.61 -16.90
C LEU A 168 4.35 -4.46 -16.06
N LEU A 169 4.54 -5.73 -16.42
CA LEU A 169 5.52 -6.59 -15.77
C LEU A 169 6.91 -5.93 -15.80
N ASP A 170 7.54 -5.85 -14.63
CA ASP A 170 8.90 -5.29 -14.48
C ASP A 170 9.98 -6.29 -14.94
N GLN A 171 9.65 -7.58 -14.90
CA GLN A 171 10.52 -8.69 -15.28
C GLN A 171 9.79 -9.70 -16.16
N PRO A 172 10.51 -10.57 -16.90
CA PRO A 172 9.88 -11.65 -17.64
C PRO A 172 8.97 -12.49 -16.72
N PRO A 173 7.76 -12.87 -17.19
CA PRO A 173 6.78 -13.53 -16.36
C PRO A 173 7.30 -14.86 -15.80
N THR A 174 7.08 -15.10 -14.52
CA THR A 174 7.38 -16.36 -13.84
C THR A 174 6.10 -17.18 -13.64
N SER A 175 6.25 -18.41 -13.13
CA SER A 175 5.12 -19.25 -12.71
C SER A 175 4.51 -18.80 -11.37
N GLU A 176 5.07 -17.78 -10.72
CA GLU A 176 4.56 -17.27 -9.46
C GLU A 176 3.28 -16.45 -9.67
N ARG A 177 2.37 -16.55 -8.70
CA ARG A 177 1.10 -15.81 -8.73
C ARG A 177 1.29 -14.32 -8.50
N GLN A 178 2.28 -13.95 -7.69
CA GLN A 178 2.59 -12.56 -7.36
C GLN A 178 3.89 -12.16 -8.07
N GLN A 179 3.88 -11.01 -8.72
CA GLN A 179 5.00 -10.51 -9.52
C GLN A 179 5.13 -9.00 -9.34
N PHE A 180 6.24 -8.45 -9.84
CA PHE A 180 6.48 -7.01 -9.85
C PHE A 180 5.92 -6.37 -11.13
N TYR A 181 5.21 -5.27 -10.94
CA TYR A 181 4.65 -4.45 -12.01
C TYR A 181 5.08 -3.00 -11.82
N THR A 182 5.39 -2.33 -12.92
CA THR A 182 5.86 -0.95 -12.95
C THR A 182 4.91 -0.07 -13.74
N CYS A 183 4.66 1.14 -13.25
CA CYS A 183 4.00 2.21 -13.98
C CYS A 183 5.00 3.36 -14.19
N THR A 184 5.34 3.64 -15.44
CA THR A 184 6.29 4.69 -15.84
C THR A 184 5.61 5.95 -16.39
N GLN A 185 4.29 6.03 -16.21
CA GLN A 185 3.49 7.17 -16.64
C GLN A 185 3.57 8.31 -15.61
N SER A 186 2.83 9.41 -15.86
CA SER A 186 2.77 10.51 -14.90
C SER A 186 2.26 10.05 -13.53
N VAL A 187 2.61 10.80 -12.47
CA VAL A 187 2.13 10.60 -11.09
C VAL A 187 0.61 10.40 -11.01
N LYS A 188 -0.15 11.19 -11.78
CA LYS A 188 -1.63 11.08 -11.82
C LYS A 188 -2.11 9.82 -12.52
N ALA A 189 -1.39 9.35 -13.53
CA ALA A 189 -1.76 8.15 -14.27
C ALA A 189 -1.50 6.88 -13.45
N CYS A 190 -0.40 6.85 -12.68
CA CYS A 190 -0.05 5.80 -11.74
C CYS A 190 -0.83 5.91 -10.41
N ALA A 191 -2.13 6.19 -10.49
CA ALA A 191 -3.02 6.34 -9.34
C ALA A 191 -3.39 4.99 -8.71
N PHE A 192 -3.62 5.01 -7.41
CA PHE A 192 -4.02 3.85 -6.62
C PHE A 192 -4.99 4.24 -5.50
N ALA A 193 -5.82 3.31 -5.06
CA ALA A 193 -6.58 3.41 -3.83
C ALA A 193 -5.78 2.80 -2.68
N PRO A 194 -5.44 3.57 -1.63
CA PRO A 194 -4.79 3.02 -0.45
C PRO A 194 -5.83 2.29 0.41
N LEU A 195 -5.47 1.11 0.91
CA LEU A 195 -6.38 0.26 1.67
C LEU A 195 -5.97 0.16 3.13
N ARG A 196 -4.70 -0.13 3.39
CA ARG A 196 -4.16 -0.32 4.74
C ARG A 196 -2.63 -0.30 4.74
N LEU A 197 -2.07 -0.02 5.90
CA LEU A 197 -0.67 -0.29 6.25
C LEU A 197 -0.57 -1.64 6.96
N GLU A 198 0.43 -2.43 6.57
CA GLU A 198 0.89 -3.64 7.26
C GLU A 198 2.29 -3.41 7.83
#